data_AF-A0A0W7WX07-F1
#
_entry.id   AF-A0A0W7WX07-F1
#
_cell.length_a   1.000
_cell.length_b   1.000
_cell.length_c   1.000
_cell.angle_alpha   90.00
_cell.angle_beta   90.00
_cell.angle_gamma   90.00
#
_symmetry.space_group_name_H-M   'P 1'
#
loop_
_entity.id
_entity.type
_entity.pdbx_description
1 polymer ?
#
loop_
_entity_poly.entity_id
_entity_poly.type
_entity_poly.pdbx_seq_one_letter_code
_entity_poly.pdbx_strand_id
1 'polypeptide(L)'
;MSDALKDPIHASGQLPRVAVIWNSDRYEVTTKGAWVDVPGAVVPAQVGQGTPSLGGLFVATFTAETLIGGQPSVGNLDITFGGQDGHPQSTNHRYATAQSAEEWGSLTTIRAFEYPAEPTVRDATIKVKIYLASGNVFGLQNWLLKVERYPYQNSAF
;
A
#
# COMPACT_ATOMS: atom_id res chain seq x y z
N MET A 1 2.06 3.38 -19.43
CA MET A 1 0.64 2.97 -19.43
C MET A 1 -0.13 4.12 -18.80
N SER A 2 -1.32 4.48 -19.30
CA SER A 2 -2.06 5.64 -18.75
C SER A 2 -2.46 5.41 -17.30
N ASP A 3 -2.28 6.40 -16.43
CA ASP A 3 -2.72 6.41 -15.02
C ASP A 3 -4.25 6.37 -14.83
N ALA A 4 -5.02 6.29 -15.93
CA ALA A 4 -6.44 6.06 -15.86
C ALA A 4 -6.70 4.61 -15.43
N LEU A 5 -7.06 4.43 -14.15
CA LEU A 5 -7.84 3.27 -13.73
C LEU A 5 -9.04 3.18 -14.67
N LYS A 6 -9.24 2.04 -15.34
CA LYS A 6 -10.38 1.87 -16.23
C LYS A 6 -11.67 2.01 -15.41
N ASP A 7 -12.52 2.93 -15.85
CA ASP A 7 -13.82 3.26 -15.27
C ASP A 7 -14.74 2.03 -15.13
N PRO A 8 -15.76 2.10 -14.26
CA PRO A 8 -15.71 1.62 -12.89
C PRO A 8 -15.94 0.11 -12.81
N ILE A 9 -15.34 -0.50 -11.78
CA ILE A 9 -15.69 -1.83 -11.29
C ILE A 9 -17.22 -1.92 -11.19
N HIS A 10 -17.84 -2.66 -12.10
CA HIS A 10 -19.20 -3.11 -11.84
C HIS A 10 -19.09 -4.14 -10.73
N ALA A 11 -19.42 -3.72 -9.50
CA ALA A 11 -19.64 -4.63 -8.41
C ALA A 11 -20.69 -5.64 -8.89
N SER A 12 -20.25 -6.82 -9.33
CA SER A 12 -21.10 -8.01 -9.27
C SER A 12 -21.70 -7.98 -7.87
N GLY A 13 -22.98 -8.26 -7.68
CA GLY A 13 -23.61 -8.24 -6.34
C GLY A 13 -22.93 -9.10 -5.24
N GLN A 14 -21.78 -9.71 -5.53
CA GLN A 14 -20.79 -10.19 -4.58
C GLN A 14 -20.09 -9.06 -3.83
N LEU A 15 -20.10 -9.17 -2.50
CA LEU A 15 -19.41 -8.24 -1.60
C LEU A 15 -17.89 -8.29 -1.83
N PRO A 16 -17.18 -7.15 -1.68
CA PRO A 16 -15.73 -7.14 -1.70
C PRO A 16 -15.18 -8.02 -0.59
N ARG A 17 -14.08 -8.72 -0.87
CA ARG A 17 -13.34 -9.43 0.18
C ARG A 17 -12.42 -8.43 0.88
N VAL A 18 -12.42 -8.45 2.21
CA VAL A 18 -11.67 -7.51 3.03
C VAL A 18 -10.68 -8.26 3.92
N ALA A 19 -9.44 -7.77 3.95
CA ALA A 19 -8.43 -8.14 4.94
C ALA A 19 -8.03 -6.91 5.73
N VAL A 20 -7.87 -7.03 7.04
CA VAL A 20 -7.46 -5.95 7.93
C VAL A 20 -6.40 -6.48 8.90
N ILE A 21 -5.28 -5.77 8.99
CA ILE A 21 -4.21 -6.04 9.96
C ILE A 21 -3.74 -4.71 10.56
N TRP A 22 -3.29 -4.73 11.80
CA TRP A 22 -2.85 -3.53 12.52
C TRP A 22 -1.77 -3.88 13.55
N ASN A 23 -0.98 -2.88 13.95
CA ASN A 23 -0.06 -2.99 15.08
C ASN A 23 0.08 -1.63 15.78
N SER A 24 0.16 -1.64 17.11
CA SER A 24 0.42 -0.49 17.96
C SER A 24 1.90 -0.22 18.22
N ASP A 25 2.76 -1.22 18.00
CA ASP A 25 4.20 -1.10 18.29
C ASP A 25 4.87 -0.02 17.45
N ARG A 26 5.80 0.70 18.07
CA ARG A 26 6.61 1.71 17.41
C ARG A 26 7.71 1.05 16.60
N TYR A 27 7.77 1.37 15.32
CA TYR A 27 8.81 0.97 14.39
C TYR A 27 9.49 2.20 13.82
N GLU A 28 10.82 2.20 13.76
CA GLU A 28 11.61 3.34 13.30
C GLU A 28 12.71 2.92 12.34
N VAL A 29 12.99 3.81 11.40
CA VAL A 29 14.14 3.71 10.51
C VAL A 29 15.02 4.95 10.68
N THR A 30 16.31 4.71 10.83
CA THR A 30 17.35 5.76 10.91
C THR A 30 18.30 5.71 9.72
N THR A 31 18.28 4.62 8.96
CA THR A 31 19.06 4.47 7.72
C THR A 31 18.34 5.19 6.58
N LYS A 32 19.06 6.08 5.91
CA LYS A 32 18.55 6.89 4.80
C LYS A 32 18.80 6.20 3.47
N GLY A 33 18.03 6.52 2.45
CA GLY A 33 18.35 6.13 1.08
C GLY A 33 17.98 4.69 0.71
N ALA A 34 17.23 3.97 1.55
CA ALA A 34 16.79 2.61 1.29
C ALA A 34 15.30 2.44 1.60
N TRP A 35 14.59 1.74 0.70
CA TRP A 35 13.22 1.28 0.97
C TRP A 35 13.28 0.05 1.85
N VAL A 36 12.46 0.00 2.88
CA VAL A 36 12.33 -1.15 3.76
C VAL A 36 10.85 -1.49 3.98
N ASP A 37 10.56 -2.78 4.07
CA ASP A 37 9.22 -3.27 4.41
C ASP A 37 8.88 -2.86 5.86
N VAL A 38 7.65 -2.41 6.08
CA VAL A 38 7.12 -2.18 7.43
C VAL A 38 6.82 -3.56 8.06
N PRO A 39 7.46 -3.93 9.20
CA PRO A 39 7.27 -5.24 9.80
C PRO A 39 5.80 -5.53 10.10
N GLY A 40 5.32 -6.68 9.63
CA GLY A 40 3.94 -7.13 9.84
C GLY A 40 2.89 -6.50 8.93
N ALA A 41 3.18 -5.43 8.19
CA ALA A 41 2.24 -4.80 7.26
C ALA A 41 2.22 -5.52 5.90
N VAL A 42 1.89 -6.82 5.93
CA VAL A 42 1.88 -7.72 4.76
C VAL A 42 0.59 -8.53 4.71
N VAL A 43 -0.10 -8.50 3.57
CA VAL A 43 -1.26 -9.35 3.28
C VAL A 43 -0.91 -10.29 2.13
N PRO A 44 -0.63 -11.57 2.40
CA PRO A 44 -0.41 -12.56 1.35
C PRO A 44 -1.65 -12.70 0.47
N ALA A 45 -1.46 -12.66 -0.85
CA ALA A 45 -2.54 -12.85 -1.80
C ALA A 45 -2.02 -13.44 -3.11
N GLN A 46 -2.89 -14.16 -3.80
CA GLN A 46 -2.63 -14.71 -5.13
C GLN A 46 -3.88 -14.54 -5.99
N VAL A 47 -3.66 -14.38 -7.29
CA VAL A 47 -4.70 -14.38 -8.33
C VAL A 47 -4.36 -15.43 -9.39
N GLY A 48 -5.35 -15.95 -10.10
CA GLY A 48 -5.20 -16.96 -11.14
C GLY A 48 -6.01 -18.24 -10.89
N GLN A 49 -5.84 -19.25 -11.75
CA GLN A 49 -6.56 -20.51 -11.66
C GLN A 49 -6.25 -21.24 -10.35
N GLY A 50 -7.29 -21.79 -9.70
CA GLY A 50 -7.15 -22.49 -8.42
C GLY A 50 -6.94 -21.58 -7.20
N THR A 51 -6.86 -20.27 -7.40
CA THR A 51 -6.87 -19.27 -6.31
C THR A 51 -8.30 -18.76 -6.07
N PRO A 52 -8.54 -17.94 -5.03
CA PRO A 52 -9.86 -17.37 -4.79
C PRO A 52 -10.40 -16.44 -5.91
N SER A 53 -9.64 -16.13 -6.98
CA SER A 53 -10.11 -15.49 -8.21
C SER A 53 -9.06 -15.42 -9.30
N LEU A 54 -9.49 -15.38 -10.56
CA LEU A 54 -8.63 -15.18 -11.72
C LEU A 54 -7.99 -13.77 -11.78
N GLY A 55 -8.57 -12.78 -11.11
CA GLY A 55 -8.08 -11.40 -11.08
C GLY A 55 -8.90 -10.51 -10.13
N GLY A 56 -8.71 -9.20 -10.22
CA GLY A 56 -9.50 -8.21 -9.49
C GLY A 56 -8.82 -6.84 -9.39
N LEU A 57 -9.56 -5.85 -8.90
CA LEU A 57 -8.97 -4.63 -8.38
C LEU A 57 -8.73 -4.78 -6.88
N PHE A 58 -7.51 -4.48 -6.45
CA PHE A 58 -7.14 -4.42 -5.05
C PHE A 58 -6.97 -2.95 -4.67
N VAL A 59 -7.59 -2.55 -3.57
CA VAL A 59 -7.45 -1.21 -2.99
C VAL A 59 -6.89 -1.38 -1.59
N ALA A 60 -5.71 -0.83 -1.34
CA ALA A 60 -5.06 -0.86 -0.05
C ALA A 60 -5.08 0.53 0.58
N THR A 61 -5.56 0.61 1.82
CA THR A 61 -5.50 1.79 2.68
C THR A 61 -4.56 1.51 3.83
N PHE A 62 -3.49 2.29 3.93
CA PHE A 62 -2.59 2.29 5.07
C PHE A 62 -2.71 3.59 5.83
N THR A 63 -2.91 3.52 7.14
CA THR A 63 -2.89 4.67 8.04
C THR A 63 -1.94 4.41 9.19
N ALA A 64 -1.27 5.44 9.67
CA ALA A 64 -0.36 5.35 10.80
C ALA A 64 -0.26 6.69 11.53
N GLU A 65 0.06 6.64 12.82
CA GLU A 65 0.71 7.76 13.49
C GLU A 65 2.19 7.74 13.13
N THR A 66 2.69 8.89 12.75
CA THR A 66 4.04 9.07 12.24
C THR A 66 4.83 9.96 13.18
N LEU A 67 6.11 9.67 13.24
CA LEU A 67 7.13 10.50 13.84
C LEU A 67 8.18 10.75 12.77
N ILE A 68 8.55 11.99 12.53
CA ILE A 68 9.68 12.29 11.65
C ILE A 68 10.53 13.42 12.23
N GLY A 69 11.85 13.24 12.18
CA GLY A 69 12.78 14.13 12.86
C GLY A 69 14.07 14.40 12.08
N GLY A 70 14.73 15.49 12.44
CA GLY A 70 15.86 16.08 11.73
C GLY A 70 15.41 17.15 10.73
N GLN A 71 16.03 18.33 10.74
CA GLN A 71 15.62 19.46 9.90
C GLN A 71 16.56 19.64 8.71
N PRO A 72 16.07 19.66 7.46
CA PRO A 72 14.74 19.23 7.00
C PRO A 72 14.64 17.70 6.83
N SER A 73 13.48 17.11 7.14
CA SER A 73 13.22 15.67 6.97
C SER A 73 12.06 15.37 6.05
N VAL A 74 12.19 14.25 5.32
CA VAL A 74 11.19 13.74 4.38
C VAL A 74 11.16 12.22 4.50
N GLY A 75 9.99 11.70 4.85
CA GLY A 75 9.68 10.29 4.96
C GLY A 75 8.68 9.93 3.87
N ASN A 76 9.00 8.90 3.11
CA ASN A 76 8.20 8.43 2.00
C ASN A 76 7.55 7.08 2.36
N LEU A 77 6.35 6.85 1.87
CA LEU A 77 5.62 5.61 2.05
C LEU A 77 4.98 5.18 0.75
N ASP A 78 5.01 3.88 0.48
CA ASP A 78 4.27 3.32 -0.64
C ASP A 78 3.72 1.94 -0.33
N ILE A 79 2.73 1.52 -1.13
CA ILE A 79 2.11 0.20 -1.01
C ILE A 79 2.31 -0.55 -2.33
N THR A 80 2.90 -1.73 -2.23
CA THR A 80 3.20 -2.59 -3.38
C THR A 80 2.26 -3.78 -3.45
N PHE A 81 2.05 -4.29 -4.66
CA PHE A 81 1.18 -5.42 -4.98
C PHE A 81 1.98 -6.40 -5.84
N GLY A 82 2.32 -7.57 -5.30
CA GLY A 82 3.20 -8.54 -5.98
C GLY A 82 4.56 -7.93 -6.36
N GLY A 83 5.06 -6.99 -5.56
CA GLY A 83 6.31 -6.26 -5.81
C GLY A 83 6.20 -5.06 -6.76
N GLN A 84 5.02 -4.77 -7.31
CA GLN A 84 4.79 -3.62 -8.20
C GLN A 84 4.14 -2.45 -7.44
N ASP A 85 4.47 -1.22 -7.83
CA ASP A 85 3.90 -0.02 -7.22
C ASP A 85 2.45 0.18 -7.66
N GLY A 86 1.56 0.42 -6.68
CA GLY A 86 0.16 0.73 -6.93
C GLY A 86 -0.07 2.11 -7.54
N HIS A 87 -1.23 2.29 -8.16
CA HIS A 87 -1.71 3.58 -8.63
C HIS A 87 -2.31 4.43 -7.49
N PRO A 88 -2.25 5.77 -7.58
CA PRO A 88 -1.56 6.55 -8.62
C PRO A 88 -0.04 6.39 -8.51
N GLN A 89 0.62 6.20 -9.66
CA GLN A 89 2.07 6.08 -9.73
C GLN A 89 2.69 7.49 -9.70
N SER A 90 3.73 7.66 -8.89
CA SER A 90 4.42 8.94 -8.71
C SER A 90 5.85 8.65 -8.30
N THR A 91 6.80 9.47 -8.72
CA THR A 91 8.17 9.41 -8.17
C THR A 91 8.27 10.10 -6.80
N ASN A 92 7.24 10.84 -6.41
CA ASN A 92 7.12 11.51 -5.13
C ASN A 92 6.11 10.77 -4.24
N HIS A 93 6.63 10.00 -3.29
CA HIS A 93 5.87 9.22 -2.31
C HIS A 93 5.87 9.85 -0.91
N ARG A 94 6.03 11.17 -0.84
CA ARG A 94 6.10 11.90 0.43
C ARG A 94 4.88 11.61 1.28
N TYR A 95 5.13 11.17 2.50
CA TYR A 95 4.11 10.81 3.48
C TYR A 95 4.19 11.74 4.67
N ALA A 96 5.35 11.83 5.32
CA ALA A 96 5.61 12.73 6.44
C ALA A 96 6.79 13.65 6.14
N THR A 97 6.79 14.85 6.72
CA THR A 97 7.90 15.79 6.67
C THR A 97 8.05 16.50 8.00
N ALA A 98 9.27 16.86 8.39
CA ALA A 98 9.46 17.87 9.42
C ALA A 98 10.31 19.03 8.92
N GLN A 99 9.82 20.24 9.21
CA GLN A 99 10.61 21.45 9.35
C GLN A 99 10.98 21.68 10.83
N SER A 100 10.44 20.86 11.74
CA SER A 100 10.73 20.50 13.14
C SER A 100 12.01 19.74 13.47
N ALA A 101 12.61 19.90 14.66
CA ALA A 101 13.53 18.89 15.19
C ALA A 101 12.83 17.52 15.22
N GLU A 102 11.54 17.57 15.51
CA GLU A 102 10.60 16.47 15.50
C GLU A 102 9.20 16.98 15.09
N GLU A 103 8.48 16.20 14.30
CA GLU A 103 7.05 16.40 14.01
C GLU A 103 6.30 15.06 14.09
N TRP A 104 5.08 15.14 14.62
CA TRP A 104 4.15 14.02 14.72
C TRP A 104 2.91 14.29 13.87
N GLY A 105 2.32 13.24 13.31
CA GLY A 105 1.08 13.38 12.56
C GLY A 105 0.42 12.04 12.27
N SER A 106 -0.89 12.05 12.05
CA SER A 106 -1.63 10.88 11.57
C SER A 106 -1.91 11.05 10.07
N LEU A 107 -1.49 10.07 9.28
CA LEU A 107 -1.47 10.17 7.83
C LEU A 107 -2.04 8.91 7.19
N THR A 108 -2.66 9.03 6.03
CA THR A 108 -3.22 7.90 5.29
C THR A 108 -2.73 7.91 3.85
N THR A 109 -2.32 6.74 3.36
CA THR A 109 -2.00 6.48 1.95
C THR A 109 -2.96 5.45 1.39
N ILE A 110 -3.43 5.69 0.17
CA ILE A 110 -4.26 4.77 -0.57
C ILE A 110 -3.56 4.44 -1.88
N ARG A 111 -3.52 3.15 -2.22
CA ARG A 111 -3.08 2.65 -3.52
C ARG A 111 -4.05 1.64 -4.06
N ALA A 112 -4.14 1.56 -5.38
CA ALA A 112 -4.92 0.55 -6.07
C ALA A 112 -4.06 -0.19 -7.10
N PHE A 113 -4.32 -1.46 -7.32
CA PHE A 113 -3.65 -2.22 -8.37
C PHE A 113 -4.63 -3.18 -9.04
N GLU A 114 -4.57 -3.18 -10.37
CA GLU A 114 -5.47 -3.93 -11.23
C GLU A 114 -4.75 -5.20 -11.73
N TYR A 115 -5.27 -6.38 -11.36
CA TYR A 115 -4.79 -7.66 -11.87
C TYR A 115 -5.75 -8.20 -12.93
N PRO A 116 -5.40 -8.19 -14.23
CA PRO A 116 -6.29 -8.70 -15.27
C PRO A 116 -6.68 -10.16 -15.00
N ALA A 117 -7.92 -10.52 -15.35
CA ALA A 117 -8.40 -11.88 -15.17
C ALA A 117 -7.67 -12.85 -16.11
N GLU A 118 -6.86 -13.73 -15.54
CA GLU A 118 -6.05 -14.69 -16.30
C GLU A 118 -5.95 -16.04 -15.57
N PRO A 119 -5.72 -17.16 -16.28
CA PRO A 119 -5.54 -18.46 -15.66
C PRO A 119 -4.17 -18.60 -14.95
N THR A 120 -3.15 -17.87 -15.40
CA THR A 120 -1.80 -17.91 -14.81
C THR A 120 -1.82 -17.42 -13.37
N VAL A 121 -1.28 -18.22 -12.44
CA VAL A 121 -1.16 -17.82 -11.04
C VAL A 121 -0.07 -16.74 -10.90
N ARG A 122 -0.42 -15.63 -10.24
CA ARG A 122 0.49 -14.52 -9.96
C ARG A 122 0.47 -14.18 -8.48
N ASP A 123 1.62 -13.74 -7.98
CA ASP A 123 1.73 -13.14 -6.66
C ASP A 123 0.99 -11.80 -6.66
N ALA A 124 0.12 -11.62 -5.68
CA ALA A 124 -0.61 -10.38 -5.42
C ALA A 124 -0.37 -9.87 -3.99
N THR A 125 0.69 -10.37 -3.32
CA THR A 125 1.03 -9.99 -1.95
C THR A 125 1.13 -8.49 -1.80
N ILE A 126 0.37 -7.94 -0.87
CA ILE A 126 0.31 -6.51 -0.59
C ILE A 126 1.28 -6.21 0.54
N LYS A 127 2.18 -5.24 0.35
CA LYS A 127 3.15 -4.82 1.36
C LYS A 127 3.23 -3.30 1.47
N VAL A 128 3.46 -2.82 2.68
CA VAL A 128 3.79 -1.41 2.93
C VAL A 128 5.30 -1.27 3.06
N LYS A 129 5.88 -0.32 2.32
CA LYS A 129 7.29 0.04 2.39
C LYS A 129 7.45 1.49 2.79
N ILE A 130 8.51 1.79 3.53
CA ILE A 130 8.91 3.16 3.90
C ILE A 130 10.33 3.47 3.48
N TYR A 131 10.61 4.75 3.32
CA TYR A 131 11.92 5.27 2.93
C TYR A 131 12.19 6.60 3.61
N LEU A 132 13.30 6.68 4.35
CA LEU A 132 13.79 7.93 4.93
C LEU A 132 14.67 8.63 3.88
N ALA A 133 14.17 9.73 3.30
CA ALA A 133 14.88 10.49 2.27
C ALA A 133 15.88 11.47 2.86
N SER A 134 15.47 12.20 3.90
CA SER A 134 16.28 13.14 4.66
C SER A 134 15.77 13.19 6.10
N GLY A 135 16.58 13.71 7.03
CA GLY A 135 16.29 13.65 8.47
C GLY A 135 17.13 12.61 9.19
N ASN A 136 16.78 12.30 10.43
CA ASN A 136 17.49 11.35 11.29
C ASN A 136 16.63 10.14 11.67
N VAL A 137 15.32 10.31 11.68
CA VAL A 137 14.37 9.26 12.04
C VAL A 137 13.08 9.42 11.24
N PHE A 138 12.52 8.29 10.81
CA PHE A 138 11.14 8.18 10.36
C PHE A 138 10.52 6.96 11.04
N GLY A 139 9.48 7.19 11.82
CA GLY A 139 8.81 6.19 12.64
C GLY A 139 7.32 6.11 12.34
N LEU A 140 6.78 4.92 12.56
CA LEU A 140 5.38 4.58 12.47
C LEU A 140 4.95 3.89 13.77
N GLN A 141 3.74 4.19 14.24
CA GLN A 141 3.07 3.48 15.34
C GLN A 141 1.55 3.51 15.10
N ASN A 142 0.80 2.72 15.86
CA ASN A 142 -0.68 2.70 15.81
C ASN A 142 -1.20 2.62 14.35
N TRP A 143 -0.63 1.71 13.56
CA TRP A 143 -0.91 1.62 12.13
C TRP A 143 -1.94 0.55 11.81
N LEU A 144 -2.65 0.74 10.69
CA LEU A 144 -3.62 -0.19 10.14
C LEU A 144 -3.46 -0.28 8.62
N LEU A 145 -3.44 -1.52 8.10
CA LEU A 145 -3.55 -1.84 6.68
C LEU A 145 -4.88 -2.54 6.42
N LYS A 146 -5.73 -1.92 5.61
CA LYS A 146 -6.95 -2.52 5.06
C LYS A 146 -6.74 -2.79 3.58
N VAL A 147 -7.10 -3.99 3.13
CA VAL A 147 -7.15 -4.34 1.70
C VAL A 147 -8.57 -4.75 1.34
N GLU A 148 -9.13 -4.05 0.37
CA GLU A 148 -10.42 -4.35 -0.25
C GLU A 148 -10.15 -4.93 -1.64
N ARG A 149 -10.77 -6.07 -1.92
CA ARG A 149 -10.66 -6.73 -3.21
C ARG A 149 -12.02 -6.76 -3.89
N TYR A 150 -12.08 -6.13 -5.06
CA TYR A 150 -13.26 -6.12 -5.90
C TYR A 150 -13.09 -7.13 -7.05
N PRO A 151 -14.07 -8.04 -7.26
CA PRO A 151 -14.04 -8.95 -8.39
C PRO A 151 -14.28 -8.18 -9.70
N TYR A 152 -13.74 -8.71 -10.81
CA TYR A 152 -14.18 -8.26 -12.13
C TYR A 152 -15.53 -8.86 -12.48
N GLN A 153 -16.40 -8.05 -13.10
CA GLN A 153 -17.37 -8.56 -14.06
C GLN A 153 -16.72 -8.55 -15.44
N ASN A 154 -16.37 -9.73 -15.96
CA ASN A 154 -16.35 -9.88 -17.41
C ASN A 154 -17.82 -10.08 -17.83
N SER A 155 -18.45 -9.04 -18.33
CA SER A 155 -19.68 -9.18 -19.11
C SER A 155 -19.33 -9.72 -20.50
N ALA A 156 -18.81 -10.94 -20.58
CA ALA A 156 -18.78 -11.74 -21.81
C ALA A 156 -18.32 -13.18 -21.48
N PHE A 157 -19.28 -14.09 -21.35
CA PHE A 157 -19.18 -15.45 -21.87
C PHE A 157 -20.41 -15.68 -22.74
#